data_AF-A0A954JLL7-F1
#
_entry.id   AF-A0A954JLL7-F1
#
_cell.length_a   1.000
_cell.length_b   1.000
_cell.length_c   1.000
_cell.angle_alpha   90.00
_cell.angle_beta   90.00
_cell.angle_gamma   90.00
#
_symmetry.space_group_name_H-M   'P 1'
#
loop_
_entity.id
_entity.type
_entity.pdbx_description
1 polymer ?
#
loop_
_entity_poly.entity_id
_entity_poly.type
_entity_poly.pdbx_seq_one_letter_code
_entity_poly.pdbx_strand_id
1 'polypeptide(L)'
;KQLSVAEPITPGDEAKLLSLVDVTRLENGQYAKRTDSEAEPDAADLEFYKTIEKLARQSRELSYRHKLAGLLKGNPEFVGVTAEIRDQGGFDAVMGTKVASDDDENRSVLTYGKIQEYKDLLADYERSLQQAQVDYQYDHATMLGRKVAIMRNELVSPVKELDASLKDAAQKMLTTEQLRRGSLPPENTPLYQADMRVMWGLLILGTLLIIGLFTRVAALLGALMVFSFYLVIPPLPGVPPGPGPEHSLIINKNSIEVVALLAIAALPTGSWFGIDGLFYSLIAGKKKKESPVEAPSKT
;
A
#
# COMPACT_ATOMS: atom_id res chain seq x y z
N LYS A 1 -20.67 -6.77 -11.45
CA LYS A 1 -20.26 -5.38 -11.17
C LYS A 1 -21.51 -4.51 -11.19
N GLN A 2 -21.95 -4.03 -10.02
CA GLN A 2 -22.96 -2.97 -9.95
C GLN A 2 -22.32 -1.69 -10.51
N LEU A 3 -23.06 -0.91 -11.28
CA LEU A 3 -22.57 0.36 -11.83
C LEU A 3 -22.50 1.35 -10.66
N SER A 4 -21.28 1.79 -10.32
CA SER A 4 -21.10 2.83 -9.31
C SER A 4 -21.42 4.19 -9.93
N VAL A 5 -22.30 4.95 -9.29
CA VAL A 5 -22.67 6.32 -9.71
C VAL A 5 -21.46 7.27 -9.64
N ALA A 6 -20.39 6.87 -8.95
CA ALA A 6 -19.24 7.71 -8.67
C ALA A 6 -18.01 7.45 -9.55
N GLU A 7 -18.05 6.45 -10.44
CA GLU A 7 -16.96 6.16 -11.37
C GLU A 7 -17.26 6.73 -12.76
N PRO A 8 -16.27 7.32 -13.46
CA PRO A 8 -16.43 7.71 -14.85
C PRO A 8 -16.78 6.47 -15.69
N ILE A 9 -17.78 6.60 -16.57
CA ILE A 9 -18.22 5.50 -17.44
C ILE A 9 -17.01 5.01 -18.24
N THR A 10 -16.65 3.73 -18.04
CA THR A 10 -15.63 3.05 -18.85
C THR A 10 -16.22 2.63 -20.20
N PRO A 11 -15.41 2.38 -21.25
CA PRO A 11 -15.93 1.90 -22.52
C PRO A 11 -16.72 0.58 -22.39
N GLY A 12 -16.37 -0.27 -21.42
CA GLY A 12 -17.11 -1.49 -21.12
C GLY A 12 -18.45 -1.22 -20.43
N ASP A 13 -18.51 -0.24 -19.54
CA ASP A 13 -19.75 0.18 -18.87
C ASP A 13 -20.68 0.91 -19.84
N GLU A 14 -20.13 1.73 -20.74
CA GLU A 14 -20.86 2.36 -21.86
C GLU A 14 -21.50 1.27 -22.73
N ALA A 15 -20.72 0.30 -23.21
CA ALA A 15 -21.25 -0.80 -24.02
C ALA A 15 -22.36 -1.59 -23.30
N LYS A 16 -22.20 -1.83 -21.99
CA LYS A 16 -23.20 -2.51 -21.18
C LYS A 16 -24.47 -1.68 -20.99
N LEU A 17 -24.36 -0.40 -20.70
CA LEU A 17 -25.50 0.52 -20.56
C LEU A 17 -26.26 0.68 -21.87
N LEU A 18 -25.54 0.83 -22.98
CA LEU A 18 -26.15 0.93 -24.32
C LEU A 18 -26.83 -0.40 -24.73
N SER A 19 -26.36 -1.54 -24.22
CA SER A 19 -27.00 -2.85 -24.49
C SER A 19 -28.37 -3.02 -23.81
N LEU A 20 -28.68 -2.24 -22.77
CA LEU A 20 -29.97 -2.30 -22.05
C LEU A 20 -31.15 -1.76 -22.89
N VAL A 21 -30.85 -1.01 -23.93
CA VAL A 21 -31.83 -0.32 -24.76
C VAL A 21 -31.69 -0.80 -26.20
N ASP A 22 -32.82 -0.95 -26.90
CA ASP A 22 -32.88 -1.41 -28.30
C ASP A 22 -32.60 -0.25 -29.27
N VAL A 23 -31.49 0.45 -29.10
CA VAL A 23 -31.08 1.58 -29.94
C VAL A 23 -29.68 1.32 -30.50
N THR A 24 -29.50 1.62 -31.78
CA THR A 24 -28.20 1.64 -32.45
C THR A 24 -28.01 2.91 -33.25
N ARG A 25 -26.76 3.36 -33.35
CA ARG A 25 -26.38 4.52 -34.18
C ARG A 25 -25.89 4.01 -35.54
N LEU A 26 -26.56 4.45 -36.60
CA LEU A 26 -26.21 4.14 -37.99
C LEU A 26 -25.01 4.99 -38.45
N GLU A 27 -24.30 4.54 -39.50
CA GLU A 27 -23.12 5.24 -40.03
C GLU A 27 -23.42 6.66 -40.54
N ASN A 28 -24.66 6.91 -40.94
CA ASN A 28 -25.15 8.23 -41.36
C ASN A 28 -25.46 9.19 -40.18
N GLY A 29 -25.24 8.75 -38.94
CA GLY A 29 -25.49 9.52 -37.72
C GLY A 29 -26.93 9.49 -37.21
N GLN A 30 -27.85 8.76 -37.87
CA GLN A 30 -29.22 8.55 -37.41
C GLN A 30 -29.30 7.41 -36.38
N TYR A 31 -30.39 7.35 -35.64
CA TYR A 31 -30.64 6.32 -34.62
C TYR A 31 -31.81 5.44 -35.07
N ALA A 32 -31.63 4.12 -34.97
CA ALA A 32 -32.64 3.12 -35.34
C ALA A 32 -32.77 2.08 -34.23
N LYS A 33 -33.82 1.25 -34.28
CA LYS A 33 -33.89 0.08 -33.40
C LYS A 33 -32.77 -0.90 -33.75
N ARG A 34 -32.15 -1.53 -32.75
CA ARG A 34 -31.10 -2.55 -33.00
C ARG A 34 -31.72 -3.82 -33.59
N THR A 35 -32.97 -4.13 -33.25
CA THR A 35 -33.74 -5.26 -33.80
C THR A 35 -34.31 -4.98 -35.20
N ASP A 36 -34.58 -3.72 -35.53
CA ASP A 36 -35.14 -3.30 -36.82
C ASP A 36 -34.56 -1.94 -37.26
N SER A 37 -33.62 -1.99 -38.21
CA SER A 37 -32.87 -0.83 -38.68
C SER A 37 -33.72 0.19 -39.46
N GLU A 38 -34.95 -0.15 -39.84
CA GLU A 38 -35.87 0.74 -40.56
C GLU A 38 -36.87 1.44 -39.62
N ALA A 39 -37.00 0.98 -38.37
CA ALA A 39 -37.93 1.52 -37.39
C ALA A 39 -37.29 2.60 -36.50
N GLU A 40 -38.03 3.69 -36.25
CA GLU A 40 -37.60 4.71 -35.28
C GLU A 40 -37.63 4.14 -33.85
N PRO A 41 -36.60 4.39 -33.04
CA PRO A 41 -36.55 3.94 -31.66
C PRO A 41 -37.52 4.71 -30.76
N ASP A 42 -37.93 4.09 -29.67
CA ASP A 42 -38.82 4.70 -28.70
C ASP A 42 -38.15 5.97 -28.11
N ALA A 43 -38.94 7.03 -27.87
CA ALA A 43 -38.39 8.35 -27.53
C ALA A 43 -37.59 8.35 -26.21
N ALA A 44 -38.04 7.59 -25.20
CA ALA A 44 -37.36 7.47 -23.91
C ALA A 44 -36.03 6.71 -24.04
N ASP A 45 -36.01 5.66 -24.86
CA ASP A 45 -34.85 4.84 -25.17
C ASP A 45 -33.78 5.65 -25.92
N LEU A 46 -34.22 6.49 -26.86
CA LEU A 46 -33.36 7.41 -27.59
C LEU A 46 -32.76 8.49 -26.67
N GLU A 47 -33.54 9.04 -25.75
CA GLU A 47 -33.06 10.02 -24.75
C GLU A 47 -32.03 9.40 -23.82
N PHE A 48 -32.29 8.19 -23.33
CA PHE A 48 -31.34 7.43 -22.53
C PHE A 48 -30.03 7.20 -23.30
N TYR A 49 -30.11 6.67 -24.53
CA TYR A 49 -28.93 6.42 -25.37
C TYR A 49 -28.09 7.68 -25.57
N LYS A 50 -28.73 8.80 -25.96
CA LYS A 50 -28.04 10.10 -26.15
C LYS A 50 -27.41 10.62 -24.87
N THR A 51 -28.07 10.41 -23.73
CA THR A 51 -27.55 10.81 -22.42
C THR A 51 -26.31 10.01 -22.05
N ILE A 52 -26.31 8.70 -22.27
CA ILE A 52 -25.13 7.84 -22.04
C ILE A 52 -23.99 8.22 -23.00
N GLU A 53 -24.27 8.45 -24.29
CA GLU A 53 -23.25 8.86 -25.26
C GLU A 53 -22.60 10.22 -24.89
N LYS A 54 -23.43 11.20 -24.49
CA LYS A 54 -22.97 12.51 -24.02
C LYS A 54 -22.12 12.39 -22.75
N LEU A 55 -22.59 11.59 -21.79
CA LEU A 55 -21.89 11.35 -20.53
C LEU A 55 -20.56 10.62 -20.75
N ALA A 56 -20.52 9.64 -21.65
CA ALA A 56 -19.29 8.95 -22.05
C ALA A 56 -18.30 9.86 -22.79
N ARG A 57 -18.79 10.81 -23.61
CA ARG A 57 -17.94 11.83 -24.23
C ARG A 57 -17.31 12.76 -23.19
N GLN A 58 -18.11 13.27 -22.25
CA GLN A 58 -17.62 14.12 -21.16
C GLN A 58 -16.62 13.36 -20.25
N SER A 59 -16.89 12.09 -19.95
CA SER A 59 -15.99 11.17 -19.23
C SER A 59 -14.61 11.03 -19.89
N ARG A 60 -14.58 10.94 -21.22
CA ARG A 60 -13.34 10.84 -22.02
C ARG A 60 -12.51 12.12 -22.00
N GLU A 61 -13.16 13.29 -21.94
CA GLU A 61 -12.51 14.60 -21.92
C GLU A 61 -12.00 15.01 -20.53
N LEU A 62 -12.48 14.36 -19.46
CA LEU A 62 -12.06 14.64 -18.10
C LEU A 62 -10.57 14.29 -17.88
N SER A 63 -9.76 15.31 -17.60
CA SER A 63 -8.39 15.13 -17.10
C SER A 63 -8.38 14.30 -15.81
N TYR A 64 -7.30 13.53 -15.59
CA TYR A 64 -7.09 12.76 -14.37
C TYR A 64 -7.23 13.59 -13.08
N ARG A 65 -6.93 14.90 -13.11
CA ARG A 65 -7.13 15.79 -11.94
C ARG A 65 -8.62 15.97 -11.60
N HIS A 66 -9.46 16.10 -12.62
CA HIS A 66 -10.91 16.18 -12.42
C HIS A 66 -11.50 14.83 -12.03
N LYS A 67 -11.00 13.71 -12.59
CA LYS A 67 -11.37 12.37 -12.16
C LYS A 67 -11.06 12.14 -10.68
N LEU A 68 -9.86 12.54 -10.24
CA LEU A 68 -9.47 12.48 -8.84
C LEU A 68 -10.37 13.35 -7.96
N ALA A 69 -10.66 14.59 -8.38
CA ALA A 69 -11.56 15.47 -7.65
C ALA A 69 -12.97 14.87 -7.51
N GLY A 70 -13.50 14.25 -8.57
CA GLY A 70 -14.78 13.53 -8.55
C GLY A 70 -14.75 12.35 -7.57
N LEU A 71 -13.71 11.52 -7.61
CA LEU A 71 -13.54 10.40 -6.67
C LEU A 71 -13.45 10.87 -5.21
N LEU A 72 -12.71 11.95 -4.94
CA LEU A 72 -12.44 12.41 -3.58
C LEU A 72 -13.55 13.27 -2.97
N LYS A 73 -14.33 13.99 -3.80
CA LYS A 73 -15.33 14.96 -3.32
C LYS A 73 -16.75 14.67 -3.78
N GLY A 74 -16.91 14.00 -4.92
CA GLY A 74 -18.20 13.75 -5.56
C GLY A 74 -18.78 12.38 -5.28
N ASN A 75 -18.05 11.48 -4.60
CA ASN A 75 -18.53 10.13 -4.32
C ASN A 75 -19.32 10.10 -2.99
N PRO A 76 -20.66 9.93 -3.02
CA PRO A 76 -21.47 9.94 -1.81
C PRO A 76 -21.17 8.74 -0.90
N GLU A 77 -20.71 7.61 -1.43
CA GLU A 77 -20.37 6.43 -0.61
C GLU A 77 -19.13 6.68 0.26
N PHE A 78 -18.17 7.46 -0.24
CA PHE A 78 -16.92 7.74 0.48
C PHE A 78 -17.07 9.01 1.33
N VAL A 79 -17.56 10.09 0.75
CA VAL A 79 -17.62 11.41 1.39
C VAL A 79 -18.83 11.54 2.31
N GLY A 80 -19.97 10.94 1.94
CA GLY A 80 -21.25 11.18 2.59
C GLY A 80 -21.99 12.38 2.02
N VAL A 81 -23.25 12.54 2.44
CA VAL A 81 -24.14 13.63 2.01
C VAL A 81 -24.73 14.28 3.24
N THR A 82 -24.65 15.60 3.31
CA THR A 82 -25.27 16.44 4.35
C THR A 82 -26.30 17.35 3.72
N ALA A 83 -27.47 17.48 4.32
CA ALA A 83 -28.46 18.50 3.98
C ALA A 83 -28.22 19.75 4.81
N GLU A 84 -28.01 20.88 4.13
CA GLU A 84 -28.07 22.21 4.73
C GLU A 84 -29.50 22.74 4.62
N ILE A 85 -30.14 23.02 5.76
CA ILE A 85 -31.49 23.60 5.82
C ILE A 85 -31.36 25.10 5.54
N ARG A 86 -32.01 25.57 4.47
CA ARG A 86 -32.16 27.01 4.21
C ARG A 86 -33.31 27.58 5.02
N ASP A 87 -33.18 28.84 5.44
CA ASP A 87 -34.17 29.58 6.25
C ASP A 87 -35.60 29.63 5.65
N GLN A 88 -35.77 29.27 4.38
CA GLN A 88 -37.05 29.26 3.66
C GLN A 88 -37.67 27.85 3.48
N GLY A 89 -37.18 26.83 4.19
CA GLY A 89 -37.74 25.47 4.15
C GLY A 89 -37.28 24.61 2.97
N GLY A 90 -36.29 25.07 2.20
CA GLY A 90 -35.57 24.24 1.21
C GLY A 90 -34.35 23.58 1.84
N PHE A 91 -33.94 22.40 1.37
CA PHE A 91 -32.70 21.75 1.76
C PHE A 91 -31.74 21.64 0.57
N ASP A 92 -30.47 21.96 0.78
CA ASP A 92 -29.41 21.71 -0.20
C ASP A 92 -28.60 20.48 0.23
N ALA A 93 -28.60 19.45 -0.61
CA ALA A 93 -27.72 18.31 -0.42
C ALA A 93 -26.29 18.66 -0.87
N VAL A 94 -25.36 18.67 0.07
CA VAL A 94 -23.93 18.95 -0.16
C VAL A 94 -23.12 17.70 0.20
N MET A 95 -22.11 17.39 -0.61
CA MET A 95 -21.17 16.30 -0.31
C MET A 95 -20.27 16.69 0.85
N GLY A 96 -20.23 15.91 1.91
CA GLY A 96 -19.44 16.23 3.09
C GLY A 96 -19.44 15.15 4.17
N THR A 97 -18.36 15.11 4.95
CA THR A 97 -18.25 14.30 6.16
C THR A 97 -18.78 15.09 7.35
N LYS A 98 -19.52 14.46 8.28
CA LYS A 98 -19.95 15.12 9.52
C LYS A 98 -18.71 15.67 10.26
N VAL A 99 -18.73 16.93 10.65
CA VAL A 99 -17.78 17.44 11.65
C VAL A 99 -18.44 17.23 13.01
N ALA A 100 -17.70 16.64 13.95
CA ALA A 100 -18.09 16.58 15.34
C ALA A 100 -18.15 18.00 15.91
N SER A 101 -19.29 18.66 15.72
CA SER A 101 -19.72 19.82 16.47
C SER A 101 -21.23 19.69 16.50
N ASP A 102 -21.78 19.37 17.68
CA ASP A 102 -23.22 19.21 17.90
C ASP A 102 -24.01 20.54 17.76
N ASP A 103 -23.36 21.62 17.31
CA ASP A 103 -23.87 22.99 17.32
C ASP A 103 -24.42 23.49 15.97
N ASP A 104 -24.38 22.68 14.90
CA ASP A 104 -24.90 23.10 13.58
C ASP A 104 -26.32 22.57 13.36
N GLU A 105 -27.32 23.18 14.04
CA GLU A 105 -28.75 22.81 13.96
C GLU A 105 -29.28 22.80 12.52
N ASN A 106 -28.62 23.53 11.61
CA ASN A 106 -29.01 23.64 10.20
C ASN A 106 -28.38 22.56 9.30
N ARG A 107 -27.57 21.63 9.82
CA ARG A 107 -26.97 20.53 9.02
C ARG A 107 -27.43 19.16 9.50
N SER A 108 -28.11 18.43 8.61
CA SER A 108 -28.50 17.03 8.85
C SER A 108 -27.70 16.08 7.97
N VAL A 109 -27.25 14.94 8.52
CA VAL A 109 -26.56 13.91 7.73
C VAL A 109 -27.61 13.07 6.99
N LEU A 110 -27.62 13.13 5.66
CA LEU A 110 -28.48 12.32 4.80
C LEU A 110 -27.87 10.95 4.51
N THR A 111 -26.55 10.91 4.28
CA THR A 111 -25.84 9.68 3.97
C THR A 111 -24.50 9.68 4.67
N TYR A 112 -24.22 8.59 5.38
CA TYR A 112 -23.00 8.43 6.13
C TYR A 112 -21.93 7.78 5.25
N GLY A 113 -20.85 8.52 4.95
CA GLY A 113 -19.78 8.06 4.06
C GLY A 113 -18.68 7.28 4.79
N LYS A 114 -17.95 6.43 4.05
CA LYS A 114 -16.83 5.63 4.56
C LYS A 114 -15.70 6.45 5.20
N ILE A 115 -15.49 7.70 4.76
CA ILE A 115 -14.49 8.58 5.38
C ILE A 115 -14.91 8.94 6.81
N GLN A 116 -16.21 9.17 7.04
CA GLN A 116 -16.70 9.42 8.40
C GLN A 116 -16.61 8.15 9.25
N GLU A 117 -16.98 7.00 8.68
CA GLU A 117 -16.82 5.70 9.34
C GLU A 117 -15.38 5.45 9.79
N TYR A 118 -14.41 5.78 8.93
CA TYR A 118 -12.99 5.68 9.25
C TYR A 118 -12.57 6.61 10.39
N LYS A 119 -13.04 7.86 10.38
CA LYS A 119 -12.75 8.82 11.45
C LYS A 119 -13.32 8.36 12.78
N ASP A 120 -14.56 7.90 12.80
CA ASP A 120 -15.23 7.47 14.02
C ASP A 120 -14.56 6.18 14.56
N LEU A 121 -14.26 5.23 13.69
CA LEU A 121 -13.53 4.00 14.04
C LEU A 121 -12.11 4.29 14.55
N LEU A 122 -11.41 5.27 13.96
CA LEU A 122 -10.10 5.70 14.44
C LEU A 122 -10.20 6.33 15.83
N ALA A 123 -11.20 7.19 16.06
CA ALA A 123 -11.43 7.78 17.37
C ALA A 123 -11.80 6.73 18.43
N ASP A 124 -12.59 5.71 18.06
CA ASP A 124 -12.91 4.59 18.94
C ASP A 124 -11.68 3.73 19.25
N TYR A 125 -10.82 3.47 18.25
CA TYR A 125 -9.55 2.79 18.44
C TYR A 125 -8.64 3.55 19.42
N GLU A 126 -8.46 4.85 19.21
CA GLU A 126 -7.64 5.71 20.07
C GLU A 126 -8.18 5.77 21.50
N ARG A 127 -9.51 5.94 21.67
CA ARG A 127 -10.17 5.92 22.99
C ARG A 127 -10.00 4.57 23.68
N SER A 128 -10.22 3.46 22.96
CA SER A 128 -10.06 2.11 23.51
C SER A 128 -8.62 1.83 23.94
N LEU A 129 -7.64 2.33 23.19
CA LEU A 129 -6.22 2.15 23.48
C LEU A 129 -5.79 2.96 24.71
N GLN A 130 -6.31 4.18 24.88
CA GLN A 130 -6.05 5.02 26.05
C GLN A 130 -6.66 4.46 27.35
N GLN A 131 -7.81 3.79 27.25
CA GLN A 131 -8.53 3.24 28.41
C GLN A 131 -8.13 1.80 28.76
N ALA A 132 -7.35 1.13 27.92
CA ALA A 132 -6.97 -0.26 28.12
C ALA A 132 -6.03 -0.44 29.33
N GLN A 133 -6.45 -1.27 30.28
CA GLN A 133 -5.71 -1.62 31.49
C GLN A 133 -5.54 -3.14 31.64
N VAL A 134 -6.43 -3.95 31.04
CA VAL A 134 -6.41 -5.42 31.10
C VAL A 134 -6.29 -6.04 29.71
N ASP A 135 -5.76 -7.26 29.63
CA ASP A 135 -5.45 -7.96 28.37
C ASP A 135 -6.61 -7.96 27.36
N TYR A 136 -7.82 -8.30 27.78
CA TYR A 136 -8.99 -8.29 26.91
C TYR A 136 -9.30 -6.91 26.28
N GLN A 137 -9.01 -5.80 26.97
CA GLN A 137 -9.19 -4.46 26.43
C GLN A 137 -8.14 -4.13 25.36
N TYR A 138 -6.91 -4.62 25.54
CA TYR A 138 -5.87 -4.53 24.50
C TYR A 138 -6.22 -5.37 23.28
N ASP A 139 -6.81 -6.55 23.47
CA ASP A 139 -7.31 -7.38 22.36
C ASP A 139 -8.43 -6.67 21.58
N HIS A 140 -9.36 -6.02 22.30
CA HIS A 140 -10.40 -5.21 21.68
C HIS A 140 -9.81 -4.04 20.87
N ALA A 141 -8.89 -3.28 21.46
CA ALA A 141 -8.20 -2.19 20.76
C ALA A 141 -7.45 -2.70 19.53
N THR A 142 -6.78 -3.85 19.62
CA THR A 142 -6.08 -4.48 18.50
C THR A 142 -7.04 -4.83 17.36
N MET A 143 -8.22 -5.36 17.68
CA MET A 143 -9.26 -5.66 16.69
C MET A 143 -9.79 -4.38 16.01
N LEU A 144 -10.00 -3.30 16.75
CA LEU A 144 -10.36 -2.00 16.18
C LEU A 144 -9.26 -1.49 15.24
N GLY A 145 -7.99 -1.55 15.66
CA GLY A 145 -6.84 -1.16 14.83
C GLY A 145 -6.75 -1.94 13.51
N ARG A 146 -7.07 -3.25 13.51
CA ARG A 146 -7.17 -4.05 12.28
C ARG A 146 -8.27 -3.53 11.35
N LYS A 147 -9.46 -3.21 11.88
CA LYS A 147 -10.55 -2.63 11.09
C LYS A 147 -10.16 -1.28 10.50
N VAL A 148 -9.49 -0.41 11.29
CA VAL A 148 -8.96 0.88 10.81
C VAL A 148 -8.01 0.66 9.62
N ALA A 149 -7.10 -0.31 9.71
CA ALA A 149 -6.16 -0.60 8.63
C ALA A 149 -6.84 -1.12 7.35
N ILE A 150 -7.86 -1.97 7.48
CA ILE A 150 -8.68 -2.46 6.36
C ILE A 150 -9.39 -1.29 5.68
N MET A 151 -10.09 -0.47 6.47
CA MET A 151 -10.86 0.66 5.96
C MET A 151 -9.98 1.72 5.29
N ARG A 152 -8.79 2.01 5.86
CA ARG A 152 -7.78 2.85 5.22
C ARG A 152 -7.41 2.33 3.83
N ASN A 153 -7.18 1.02 3.69
CA ASN A 153 -6.82 0.44 2.40
C ASN A 153 -7.96 0.56 1.39
N GLU A 154 -9.21 0.36 1.83
CA GLU A 154 -10.40 0.54 1.00
C GLU A 154 -10.55 2.00 0.53
N LEU A 155 -10.39 2.97 1.43
CA LEU A 155 -10.47 4.40 1.11
C LEU A 155 -9.41 4.85 0.09
N VAL A 156 -8.22 4.26 0.14
CA VAL A 156 -7.10 4.62 -0.76
C VAL A 156 -7.13 3.82 -2.07
N SER A 157 -7.90 2.72 -2.16
CA SER A 157 -7.94 1.84 -3.35
C SER A 157 -8.31 2.60 -4.63
N PRO A 158 -9.39 3.41 -4.69
CA PRO A 158 -9.75 4.09 -5.93
C PRO A 158 -8.66 5.06 -6.42
N VAL A 159 -7.92 5.68 -5.49
CA VAL A 159 -6.80 6.57 -5.82
C VAL A 159 -5.64 5.78 -6.42
N LYS A 160 -5.32 4.59 -5.86
CA LYS A 160 -4.30 3.69 -6.40
C LYS A 160 -4.67 3.16 -7.78
N GLU A 161 -5.93 2.83 -8.00
CA GLU A 161 -6.45 2.38 -9.30
C GLU A 161 -6.36 3.50 -10.34
N LEU A 162 -6.69 4.74 -9.97
CA LEU A 162 -6.53 5.88 -10.86
C LEU A 162 -5.06 6.11 -11.23
N ASP A 163 -4.14 6.05 -10.26
CA ASP A 163 -2.69 6.16 -10.51
C ASP A 163 -2.19 5.06 -11.46
N ALA A 164 -2.60 3.81 -11.25
CA ALA A 164 -2.27 2.70 -12.13
C ALA A 164 -2.79 2.93 -13.56
N SER A 165 -4.04 3.39 -13.70
CA SER A 165 -4.63 3.70 -15.02
C SER A 165 -3.92 4.86 -15.73
N LEU A 166 -3.41 5.84 -14.97
CA LEU A 166 -2.63 6.95 -15.50
C LEU A 166 -1.28 6.45 -16.04
N LYS A 167 -0.60 5.56 -15.29
CA LYS A 167 0.66 4.95 -15.72
C LYS A 167 0.49 4.08 -16.96
N ASP A 168 -0.55 3.26 -17.00
CA ASP A 168 -0.88 2.43 -18.18
C ASP A 168 -1.17 3.29 -19.42
N ALA A 169 -1.98 4.34 -19.28
CA ALA A 169 -2.25 5.27 -20.38
C ALA A 169 -0.96 5.97 -20.85
N ALA A 170 -0.10 6.39 -19.92
CA ALA A 170 1.19 7.00 -20.26
C ALA A 170 2.12 6.01 -21.00
N GLN A 171 2.15 4.74 -20.59
CA GLN A 171 2.94 3.71 -21.28
C GLN A 171 2.47 3.47 -22.71
N LYS A 172 1.15 3.48 -22.95
CA LYS A 172 0.56 3.34 -24.29
C LYS A 172 0.89 4.51 -25.23
N MET A 173 1.24 5.67 -24.68
CA MET A 173 1.68 6.84 -25.47
C MET A 173 3.17 6.75 -25.88
N LEU A 174 3.95 5.84 -25.30
CA LEU A 174 5.37 5.70 -25.62
C LEU A 174 5.55 5.04 -26.99
N THR A 175 6.45 5.60 -27.79
CA THR A 175 6.90 4.97 -29.04
C THR A 175 7.77 3.74 -28.74
N THR A 176 7.87 2.82 -29.70
CA THR A 176 8.73 1.62 -29.59
C THR A 176 10.19 2.00 -29.29
N GLU A 177 10.69 3.08 -29.88
CA GLU A 177 12.03 3.62 -29.62
C GLU A 177 12.20 4.22 -28.22
N GLN A 178 11.13 4.71 -27.59
CA GLN A 178 11.15 5.17 -26.20
C GLN A 178 11.10 3.99 -25.22
N LEU A 179 10.27 2.98 -25.51
CA LEU A 179 10.20 1.75 -24.70
C LEU A 179 11.55 1.01 -24.65
N ARG A 180 12.28 0.97 -25.78
CA ARG A 180 13.62 0.36 -25.86
C ARG A 180 14.67 1.04 -24.99
N ARG A 181 14.50 2.32 -24.63
CA ARG A 181 15.43 3.02 -23.73
C ARG A 181 15.32 2.55 -22.27
N GLY A 182 14.28 1.78 -21.94
CA GLY A 182 14.04 1.28 -20.60
C GLY A 182 13.34 2.29 -19.70
N SER A 183 13.08 1.87 -18.47
CA SER A 183 12.44 2.71 -17.45
C SER A 183 13.36 3.85 -17.02
N LEU A 184 12.76 5.00 -16.68
CA LEU A 184 13.48 6.06 -15.99
C LEU A 184 14.06 5.52 -14.68
N PRO A 185 15.27 5.97 -14.27
CA PRO A 185 15.79 5.63 -12.96
C PRO A 185 14.78 6.10 -11.89
N PRO A 186 14.60 5.32 -10.81
CA PRO A 186 13.73 5.73 -9.72
C PRO A 186 14.20 7.07 -9.15
N GLU A 187 13.23 7.87 -8.70
CA GLU A 187 13.54 9.14 -8.06
C GLU A 187 14.35 8.91 -6.79
N ASN A 188 15.39 9.73 -6.60
CA ASN A 188 16.29 9.61 -5.44
C ASN A 188 15.64 10.19 -4.18
N THR A 189 14.62 9.51 -3.69
CA THR A 189 13.91 9.87 -2.46
C THR A 189 14.65 9.35 -1.22
N PRO A 190 14.48 9.96 -0.04
CA PRO A 190 15.06 9.43 1.20
C PRO A 190 14.64 7.99 1.50
N LEU A 191 13.40 7.63 1.16
CA LEU A 191 12.88 6.27 1.30
C LEU A 191 13.63 5.31 0.37
N TYR A 192 13.79 5.67 -0.91
CA TYR A 192 14.57 4.87 -1.85
C TYR A 192 16.01 4.64 -1.39
N GLN A 193 16.66 5.67 -0.83
CA GLN A 193 18.01 5.53 -0.28
C GLN A 193 18.04 4.58 0.92
N ALA A 194 17.05 4.64 1.80
CA ALA A 194 16.94 3.74 2.94
C ALA A 194 16.74 2.29 2.46
N ASP A 195 15.81 2.06 1.52
CA ASP A 195 15.54 0.76 0.91
C ASP A 195 16.81 0.17 0.27
N MET A 196 17.55 0.99 -0.47
CA MET A 196 18.79 0.58 -1.10
C MET A 196 19.87 0.18 -0.08
N ARG A 197 20.03 0.96 1.00
CA ARG A 197 20.98 0.63 2.09
C ARG A 197 20.61 -0.67 2.80
N VAL A 198 19.32 -0.88 3.07
CA VAL A 198 18.81 -2.11 3.69
C VAL A 198 19.05 -3.31 2.78
N MET A 199 18.74 -3.17 1.48
CA MET A 199 18.92 -4.24 0.50
C MET A 199 20.40 -4.66 0.36
N TRP A 200 21.31 -3.69 0.17
CA TRP A 200 22.74 -3.99 0.09
C TRP A 200 23.29 -4.50 1.43
N GLY A 201 22.83 -3.95 2.55
CA GLY A 201 23.20 -4.42 3.88
C GLY A 201 22.86 -5.89 4.09
N LEU A 202 21.61 -6.28 3.81
CA LEU A 202 21.15 -7.68 3.89
C LEU A 202 21.91 -8.59 2.95
N LEU A 203 22.10 -8.17 1.69
CA LEU A 203 22.81 -8.96 0.70
C LEU A 203 24.26 -9.21 1.12
N ILE A 204 24.99 -8.18 1.53
CA ILE A 204 26.40 -8.28 1.91
C ILE A 204 26.55 -9.09 3.18
N LEU A 205 25.82 -8.75 4.24
CA LEU A 205 25.92 -9.42 5.54
C LEU A 205 25.47 -10.88 5.47
N GLY A 206 24.37 -11.16 4.77
CA GLY A 206 23.90 -12.53 4.53
C GLY A 206 24.90 -13.35 3.72
N THR A 207 25.49 -12.76 2.67
CA THR A 207 26.52 -13.44 1.86
C THR A 207 27.78 -13.73 2.67
N LEU A 208 28.25 -12.78 3.49
CA LEU A 208 29.39 -12.96 4.40
C LEU A 208 29.17 -14.11 5.39
N LEU A 209 27.95 -14.21 5.94
CA LEU A 209 27.58 -15.30 6.84
C LEU A 209 27.54 -16.66 6.14
N ILE A 210 27.01 -16.73 4.92
CA ILE A 210 26.96 -17.98 4.13
C ILE A 210 28.38 -18.45 3.77
N ILE A 211 29.25 -17.53 3.35
CA ILE A 211 30.65 -17.83 3.02
C ILE A 211 31.46 -18.14 4.29
N GLY A 212 31.03 -17.63 5.44
CA GLY A 212 31.76 -17.72 6.70
C GLY A 212 33.00 -16.83 6.71
N LEU A 213 32.89 -15.62 6.14
CA LEU A 213 33.91 -14.59 6.14
C LEU A 213 33.51 -13.45 7.10
N PHE A 214 34.40 -13.09 8.02
CA PHE A 214 34.15 -12.16 9.11
C PHE A 214 32.88 -12.50 9.91
N THR A 215 32.64 -13.80 10.16
CA THR A 215 31.35 -14.32 10.65
C THR A 215 30.86 -13.60 11.90
N ARG A 216 31.74 -13.29 12.86
CA ARG A 216 31.36 -12.58 14.09
C ARG A 216 30.90 -11.15 13.84
N VAL A 217 31.62 -10.43 12.98
CA VAL A 217 31.30 -9.03 12.64
C VAL A 217 30.04 -8.99 11.79
N ALA A 218 29.94 -9.87 10.80
CA ALA A 218 28.75 -9.97 9.94
C ALA A 218 27.50 -10.33 10.76
N ALA A 219 27.61 -11.26 11.72
CA ALA A 219 26.51 -11.62 12.61
C ALA A 219 26.09 -10.46 13.53
N LEU A 220 27.05 -9.73 14.11
CA LEU A 220 26.75 -8.59 14.98
C LEU A 220 26.12 -7.42 14.21
N LEU A 221 26.65 -7.10 13.02
CA LEU A 221 26.07 -6.07 12.15
C LEU A 221 24.69 -6.47 11.62
N GLY A 222 24.50 -7.75 11.28
CA GLY A 222 23.20 -8.30 10.90
C GLY A 222 22.19 -8.16 12.04
N ALA A 223 22.58 -8.53 13.25
CA ALA A 223 21.75 -8.39 14.45
C ALA A 223 21.37 -6.92 14.69
N LEU A 224 22.33 -5.99 14.59
CA LEU A 224 22.09 -4.56 14.76
C LEU A 224 21.11 -4.04 13.69
N MET A 225 21.30 -4.42 12.44
CA MET A 225 20.44 -3.98 11.33
C MET A 225 19.01 -4.48 11.51
N VAL A 226 18.80 -5.76 11.81
CA VAL A 226 17.46 -6.31 12.06
C VAL A 226 16.84 -5.69 13.32
N PHE A 227 17.63 -5.50 14.37
CA PHE A 227 17.18 -4.86 15.61
C PHE A 227 16.80 -3.39 15.40
N SER A 228 17.43 -2.68 14.47
CA SER A 228 17.06 -1.29 14.16
C SER A 228 15.61 -1.15 13.69
N PHE A 229 15.06 -2.16 12.99
CA PHE A 229 13.65 -2.16 12.59
C PHE A 229 12.71 -2.30 13.78
N TYR A 230 13.13 -3.05 14.80
CA TYR A 230 12.38 -3.17 16.07
C TYR A 230 12.35 -1.85 16.84
N LEU A 231 13.39 -1.01 16.73
CA LEU A 231 13.44 0.29 17.41
C LEU A 231 12.52 1.34 16.77
N VAL A 232 12.29 1.27 15.45
CA VAL A 232 11.45 2.26 14.74
C VAL A 232 9.96 2.02 15.01
N ILE A 233 9.52 0.76 15.08
CA ILE A 233 8.14 0.38 15.40
C ILE A 233 8.19 -0.74 16.45
N PRO A 234 8.40 -0.40 17.73
CA PRO A 234 8.49 -1.41 18.77
C PRO A 234 7.09 -2.02 19.00
N PRO A 235 6.98 -3.36 19.11
CA PRO A 235 5.72 -4.06 19.39
C PRO A 235 5.32 -3.92 20.86
N LEU A 236 5.21 -2.69 21.33
CA LEU A 236 4.75 -2.35 22.68
C LEU A 236 3.22 -2.28 22.71
N PRO A 237 2.59 -2.61 23.86
CA PRO A 237 1.17 -2.33 24.05
C PRO A 237 0.94 -0.82 23.90
N GLY A 238 -0.02 -0.44 23.05
CA GLY A 238 -0.33 0.96 22.77
C GLY A 238 0.29 1.56 21.50
N VAL A 239 1.18 0.84 20.80
CA VAL A 239 1.66 1.26 19.46
C VAL A 239 0.75 0.63 18.40
N PRO A 240 0.30 1.39 17.37
CA PRO A 240 -0.47 0.80 16.28
C PRO A 240 0.26 -0.39 15.67
N PRO A 241 -0.40 -1.56 15.52
CA PRO A 241 0.26 -2.73 14.97
C PRO A 241 0.77 -2.38 13.56
N GLY A 242 2.04 -2.66 13.32
CA GLY A 242 2.61 -2.51 11.98
C GLY A 242 1.81 -3.34 10.96
N PRO A 243 1.87 -3.00 9.66
CA PRO A 243 1.22 -3.83 8.65
C PRO A 243 1.84 -5.25 8.66
N GLY A 244 1.04 -6.28 8.93
CA GLY A 244 1.47 -7.69 8.89
C GLY A 244 0.70 -8.61 9.85
N PRO A 245 0.59 -9.92 9.55
CA PRO A 245 -0.19 -10.87 10.35
C PRO A 245 0.46 -11.32 11.67
N GLU A 246 1.72 -10.97 11.95
CA GLU A 246 2.54 -11.66 12.97
C GLU A 246 3.21 -10.72 14.00
N HIS A 247 2.50 -9.73 14.51
CA HIS A 247 3.01 -8.88 15.60
C HIS A 247 2.68 -9.47 16.97
N SER A 248 3.41 -10.52 17.37
CA SER A 248 3.48 -10.91 18.79
C SER A 248 4.34 -9.90 19.57
N LEU A 249 3.83 -9.44 20.71
CA LEU A 249 4.38 -8.32 21.50
C LEU A 249 5.87 -8.48 21.89
N ILE A 250 6.35 -9.70 22.09
CA ILE A 250 7.71 -9.94 22.63
C ILE A 250 8.50 -10.93 21.78
N ILE A 251 7.86 -11.94 21.20
CA ILE A 251 8.51 -12.99 20.41
C ILE A 251 7.96 -12.94 18.98
N ASN A 252 8.72 -12.33 18.08
CA ASN A 252 8.47 -12.27 16.64
C ASN A 252 9.62 -13.00 15.93
N LYS A 253 9.41 -13.48 14.70
CA LYS A 253 10.48 -13.96 13.81
C LYS A 253 11.71 -13.05 13.80
N ASN A 254 11.52 -11.72 13.77
CA ASN A 254 12.64 -10.78 13.78
C ASN A 254 13.43 -10.80 15.10
N SER A 255 12.77 -10.97 16.26
CA SER A 255 13.47 -11.06 17.55
C SER A 255 14.22 -12.39 17.68
N ILE A 256 13.64 -13.48 17.18
CA ILE A 256 14.31 -14.79 17.09
C ILE A 256 15.54 -14.71 16.18
N GLU A 257 15.46 -13.99 15.06
CA GLU A 257 16.58 -13.78 14.14
C GLU A 257 17.73 -13.01 14.80
N VAL A 258 17.43 -11.93 15.54
CA VAL A 258 18.44 -11.18 16.31
C VAL A 258 19.13 -12.09 17.33
N VAL A 259 18.37 -12.89 18.09
CA VAL A 259 18.95 -13.84 19.07
C VAL A 259 19.81 -14.89 18.38
N ALA A 260 19.38 -15.42 17.24
CA ALA A 260 20.15 -16.39 16.46
C ALA A 260 21.46 -15.79 15.94
N LEU A 261 21.44 -14.56 15.43
CA LEU A 261 22.63 -13.84 14.97
C LEU A 261 23.59 -13.55 16.13
N LEU A 262 23.07 -13.15 17.30
CA LEU A 262 23.90 -12.95 18.50
C LEU A 262 24.53 -14.26 18.98
N ALA A 263 23.80 -15.38 18.90
CA ALA A 263 24.35 -16.70 19.22
C ALA A 263 25.48 -17.09 18.24
N ILE A 264 25.32 -16.83 16.94
CA ILE A 264 26.37 -17.03 15.93
C ILE A 264 27.57 -16.13 16.21
N ALA A 265 27.36 -14.87 16.62
CA ALA A 265 28.43 -13.95 16.98
C ALA A 265 29.22 -14.41 18.23
N ALA A 266 28.52 -15.00 19.22
CA ALA A 266 29.12 -15.48 20.46
C ALA A 266 29.90 -16.80 20.28
N LEU A 267 29.46 -17.67 19.38
CA LEU A 267 30.08 -18.96 19.11
C LEU A 267 31.23 -18.84 18.08
N PRO A 268 32.31 -19.64 18.20
CA PRO A 268 33.42 -19.63 17.24
C PRO A 268 33.09 -20.37 15.92
N THR A 269 31.87 -20.25 15.41
CA THR A 269 31.35 -20.98 14.24
C THR A 269 32.17 -20.72 12.96
N GLY A 270 32.62 -19.48 12.77
CA GLY A 270 33.48 -19.11 11.63
C GLY A 270 34.83 -19.84 11.60
N SER A 271 35.38 -20.22 12.76
CA SER A 271 36.66 -20.96 12.82
C SER A 271 36.52 -22.45 12.50
N TRP A 272 35.32 -23.02 12.66
CA TRP A 272 35.06 -24.45 12.46
C TRP A 272 34.49 -24.76 11.09
N PHE A 273 33.64 -23.88 10.55
CA PHE A 273 32.90 -24.13 9.30
C PHE A 273 33.10 -23.04 8.22
N GLY A 274 33.78 -21.93 8.55
CA GLY A 274 33.94 -20.78 7.65
C GLY A 274 35.32 -20.66 7.03
N ILE A 275 35.40 -19.84 5.97
CA ILE A 275 36.67 -19.42 5.36
C ILE A 275 37.56 -18.65 6.37
N ASP A 276 36.97 -18.06 7.40
CA ASP A 276 37.68 -17.47 8.55
C ASP A 276 38.70 -18.44 9.19
N GLY A 277 38.34 -19.72 9.34
CA GLY A 277 39.26 -20.75 9.86
C GLY A 277 40.42 -21.05 8.92
N LEU A 278 40.19 -21.01 7.60
CA LEU A 278 41.21 -21.26 6.58
C LEU A 278 42.25 -20.13 6.55
N PHE A 279 41.82 -18.87 6.62
CA PHE A 279 42.75 -17.73 6.74
C PHE A 279 43.56 -17.80 8.03
N TYR A 280 42.93 -18.14 9.15
CA TYR A 280 43.64 -18.26 10.42
C TYR A 280 44.70 -19.37 10.39
N SER A 281 44.37 -20.54 9.80
CA SER A 281 45.31 -21.66 9.62
C SER A 281 46.48 -21.31 8.69
N LEU A 282 46.22 -20.67 7.55
CA LEU A 282 47.25 -20.28 6.58
C LEU A 282 48.23 -19.24 7.14
N ILE A 283 47.74 -18.30 7.96
CA ILE A 283 48.56 -17.26 8.58
C ILE A 283 49.30 -17.79 9.82
N ALA A 284 48.67 -18.63 10.64
CA ALA A 284 49.29 -19.25 11.81
C ALA A 284 50.35 -20.31 11.44
N GLY A 285 50.16 -21.05 10.34
CA GLY A 285 51.12 -22.03 9.83
C GLY A 285 52.47 -21.41 9.41
N LYS A 286 52.49 -20.12 9.04
CA LYS A 286 53.74 -19.39 8.73
C LYS A 286 54.56 -19.02 9.97
N LYS A 287 53.96 -18.94 11.16
CA LYS A 287 54.68 -18.58 12.41
C LYS A 287 55.38 -19.77 13.08
N LYS A 288 55.16 -21.01 12.63
CA LYS A 288 55.63 -22.23 13.33
C LYS A 288 56.90 -22.86 12.72
N LYS A 289 57.65 -22.15 11.86
CA LYS A 289 58.79 -22.72 11.12
C LYS A 289 60.19 -22.26 11.55
N GLU A 290 60.33 -21.48 12.62
CA GLU A 290 61.66 -21.12 13.16
C GLU A 290 61.85 -21.60 14.60
N SER A 291 62.43 -22.80 14.71
CA SER A 291 63.47 -23.12 15.69
C SER A 291 64.23 -24.35 15.18
N PRO A 292 65.43 -24.22 14.60
CA PRO A 292 66.29 -25.35 14.33
C PRO A 292 66.88 -25.86 15.64
N VAL A 293 66.90 -27.18 15.72
CA VAL A 293 67.64 -28.05 16.64
C VAL A 293 69.07 -27.55 16.88
N GLU A 294 69.50 -27.53 18.14
CA GLU A 294 70.92 -27.81 18.45
C GLU A 294 71.04 -28.53 19.81
N ALA A 295 71.44 -29.79 19.73
CA ALA A 295 72.08 -30.54 20.81
C ALA A 295 73.53 -30.78 20.39
N PRO A 296 74.49 -30.65 21.31
CA PRO A 296 75.50 -31.70 21.46
C PRO A 296 75.69 -32.07 22.95
N SER A 297 75.59 -33.35 23.34
CA SER A 297 76.66 -34.37 23.30
C SER A 297 77.80 -34.17 24.30
N LYS A 298 77.74 -34.97 25.39
CA LYS A 298 78.80 -35.62 26.18
C LYS A 298 80.03 -34.79 26.64
N THR A 299 80.22 -34.70 27.96
CA THR A 299 81.24 -35.49 28.69
C THR A 299 80.90 -35.53 30.17
#